data_AF-A0A7X8DMH8-F1
#
_entry.id   AF-A0A7X8DMH8-F1
#
_cell.length_a   1.000
_cell.length_b   1.000
_cell.length_c   1.000
_cell.angle_alpha   90.00
_cell.angle_beta   90.00
_cell.angle_gamma   90.00
#
_symmetry.space_group_name_H-M   'P 1'
#
loop_
_entity.id
_entity.type
_entity.pdbx_description
1 polymer ?
#
loop_
_entity_poly.entity_id
_entity_poly.type
_entity_poly.pdbx_seq_one_letter_code
_entity_poly.pdbx_strand_id
1 'polypeptide(L)'
;MRKLLTIFIFLAVQTLFAQPAFFYHNQQIKEWYIQATDSVFQEDVRKVLSTDEIKALLAENKLTSEAILPFFHSIDFDQDGLSDLLFQGKLKDKNYVIIYKKKVNGEFSLIFNQMGEILQANLPNRNNPLSITIWNQVCCSFKVSTLTKWVCMIKNGVSYFECQEQSLVYRHTILPNVGDNMKPLHHFTINNEVAKLRMSPRLDDESTVDGSNAWKGNHISYHPFGATGVVYSSLKDKDNVTWYFIKINTGKEFPTKSDRFKVSDEIDDCSDYSYYGWIHGDNLNLIKP
;
A
#
# COMPACT_ATOMS: atom_id res chain seq x y z
N MET A 1 35.99 -19.32 -2.12
CA MET A 1 34.84 -18.85 -2.93
C MET A 1 33.47 -19.39 -2.50
N ARG A 2 33.34 -20.52 -1.77
CA ARG A 2 32.02 -21.01 -1.31
C ARG A 2 31.35 -20.21 -0.17
N LYS A 3 32.11 -19.52 0.69
CA LYS A 3 31.55 -18.73 1.81
C LYS A 3 30.96 -17.37 1.41
N LEU A 4 31.38 -16.78 0.28
CA LEU A 4 30.82 -15.51 -0.20
C LEU A 4 29.43 -15.71 -0.84
N LEU A 5 29.22 -16.86 -1.50
CA LEU A 5 27.95 -17.18 -2.17
C LEU A 5 26.81 -17.36 -1.16
N THR A 6 27.09 -17.93 0.01
CA THR A 6 26.07 -18.15 1.05
C THR A 6 25.57 -16.86 1.70
N ILE A 7 26.45 -15.86 1.87
CA ILE A 7 26.08 -14.55 2.43
C ILE A 7 25.22 -13.75 1.45
N PHE A 8 25.55 -13.81 0.15
CA PHE A 8 24.77 -13.13 -0.90
C PHE A 8 23.36 -13.71 -1.04
N ILE A 9 23.21 -15.04 -0.91
CA ILE A 9 21.91 -15.72 -0.96
C ILE A 9 21.07 -15.35 0.28
N PHE A 10 21.66 -15.24 1.47
CA PHE A 10 20.93 -14.86 2.69
C PHE A 10 20.40 -13.42 2.66
N LEU A 11 21.20 -12.47 2.13
CA LEU A 11 20.78 -11.07 1.99
C LEU A 11 19.65 -10.90 0.95
N ALA A 12 19.72 -11.60 -0.18
CA ALA A 12 18.68 -11.53 -1.20
C ALA A 12 17.33 -12.10 -0.69
N VAL A 13 17.37 -13.20 0.07
CA VAL A 13 16.16 -13.83 0.63
C VAL A 13 15.50 -12.92 1.69
N GLN A 14 16.28 -12.26 2.56
CA GLN A 14 15.71 -11.34 3.54
C GLN A 14 15.00 -10.13 2.89
N THR A 15 15.51 -9.62 1.77
CA THR A 15 14.86 -8.48 1.10
C THR A 15 13.50 -8.81 0.48
N LEU A 16 13.26 -10.08 0.10
CA LEU A 16 11.98 -10.52 -0.47
C LEU A 16 10.91 -10.74 0.61
N PHE A 17 11.29 -11.23 1.79
CA PHE A 17 10.36 -11.48 2.90
C PHE A 17 10.15 -10.29 3.84
N ALA A 18 11.05 -9.29 3.82
CA ALA A 18 10.92 -8.11 4.68
C ALA A 18 9.82 -7.13 4.21
N GLN A 19 9.44 -7.14 2.92
CA GLN A 19 8.45 -6.17 2.43
C GLN A 19 7.03 -6.40 2.97
N PRO A 20 6.49 -7.63 2.99
CA PRO A 20 5.20 -7.89 3.62
C PRO A 20 5.26 -7.76 5.16
N ALA A 21 6.39 -8.10 5.78
CA ALA A 21 6.55 -8.07 7.23
C ALA A 21 6.54 -6.64 7.79
N PHE A 22 7.06 -5.66 7.03
CA PHE A 22 7.04 -4.27 7.48
C PHE A 22 5.62 -3.71 7.60
N PHE A 23 4.75 -4.03 6.65
CA PHE A 23 3.37 -3.56 6.68
C PHE A 23 2.47 -4.56 7.41
N TYR A 24 1.87 -4.09 8.51
CA TYR A 24 0.98 -4.91 9.32
C TYR A 24 -0.21 -5.44 8.49
N HIS A 25 -0.41 -6.75 8.52
CA HIS A 25 -1.57 -7.44 7.98
C HIS A 25 -2.63 -7.65 9.07
N ASN A 26 -3.85 -7.14 8.87
CA ASN A 26 -4.94 -7.29 9.82
C ASN A 26 -5.59 -8.68 9.74
N GLN A 27 -5.66 -9.39 10.86
CA GLN A 27 -6.37 -10.66 10.98
C GLN A 27 -7.91 -10.51 10.95
N GLN A 28 -8.45 -9.33 11.26
CA GLN A 28 -9.90 -9.05 11.32
C GLN A 28 -10.59 -9.08 9.96
N ILE A 29 -9.86 -9.10 8.84
CA ILE A 29 -10.45 -9.23 7.48
C ILE A 29 -11.38 -10.44 7.40
N LYS A 30 -11.05 -11.53 8.12
CA LYS A 30 -11.86 -12.75 8.14
C LYS A 30 -13.24 -12.54 8.77
N GLU A 31 -13.40 -11.53 9.63
CA GLU A 31 -14.65 -11.23 10.33
C GLU A 31 -15.68 -10.52 9.43
N TRP A 32 -15.29 -10.09 8.23
CA TRP A 32 -16.17 -9.46 7.25
C TRP A 32 -16.98 -10.47 6.44
N TYR A 33 -16.45 -11.69 6.36
CA TYR A 33 -17.01 -12.70 5.50
C TYR A 33 -18.32 -13.22 6.08
N ILE A 34 -19.37 -13.13 5.28
CA ILE A 34 -20.68 -13.65 5.64
C ILE A 34 -20.78 -15.06 5.08
N GLN A 35 -21.34 -15.96 5.89
CA GLN A 35 -21.65 -17.31 5.45
C GLN A 35 -22.96 -17.29 4.68
N ALA A 36 -22.88 -17.07 3.36
CA ALA A 36 -24.00 -17.34 2.45
C ALA A 36 -24.17 -18.86 2.26
N THR A 37 -25.36 -19.30 1.85
CA THR A 37 -25.55 -20.69 1.41
C THR A 37 -24.77 -20.91 0.11
N ASP A 38 -24.11 -22.06 -0.02
CA ASP A 38 -23.26 -22.37 -1.17
C ASP A 38 -23.98 -22.17 -2.50
N SER A 39 -25.27 -22.51 -2.60
CA SER A 39 -26.04 -22.33 -3.83
C SER A 39 -26.24 -20.86 -4.23
N VAL A 40 -26.58 -19.99 -3.27
CA VAL A 40 -26.81 -18.56 -3.51
C VAL A 40 -25.49 -17.87 -3.85
N PHE A 41 -24.43 -18.18 -3.10
CA PHE A 41 -23.09 -17.64 -3.37
C PHE A 41 -22.62 -17.98 -4.79
N GLN A 42 -22.78 -19.23 -5.22
CA GLN A 42 -22.37 -19.65 -6.57
C GLN A 42 -23.21 -18.99 -7.67
N GLU A 43 -24.50 -18.73 -7.45
CA GLU A 43 -25.34 -17.99 -8.40
C GLU A 43 -24.89 -16.52 -8.53
N ASP A 44 -24.67 -15.87 -7.39
CA ASP A 44 -24.24 -14.47 -7.34
C ASP A 44 -22.86 -14.29 -8.00
N VAL A 45 -21.91 -15.18 -7.71
CA VAL A 45 -20.59 -15.16 -8.36
C VAL A 45 -20.71 -15.36 -9.87
N ARG A 46 -21.59 -16.25 -10.36
CA ARG A 46 -21.81 -16.43 -11.81
C ARG A 46 -22.34 -15.16 -12.48
N LYS A 47 -23.22 -14.40 -11.81
CA LYS A 47 -23.70 -13.10 -12.33
C LYS A 47 -22.54 -12.13 -12.49
N VAL A 48 -21.68 -12.01 -11.48
CA VAL A 48 -20.49 -11.15 -11.55
C VAL A 48 -19.49 -11.61 -12.61
N LEU A 49 -19.24 -12.93 -12.73
CA LEU A 49 -18.39 -13.49 -13.78
C LEU A 49 -18.86 -13.16 -15.21
N SER A 50 -20.14 -12.84 -15.38
CA SER A 50 -20.72 -12.48 -16.68
C SER A 50 -20.61 -11.00 -17.03
N THR A 51 -20.13 -10.16 -16.10
CA THR A 51 -19.91 -8.72 -16.32
C THR A 51 -18.76 -8.47 -17.30
N ASP A 52 -18.80 -7.33 -18.00
CA ASP A 52 -17.79 -6.99 -19.00
C ASP A 52 -16.43 -6.72 -18.36
N GLU A 53 -16.41 -6.17 -17.15
CA GLU A 53 -15.21 -5.89 -16.38
C GLU A 53 -14.44 -7.18 -16.04
N ILE A 54 -15.14 -8.22 -15.55
CA ILE A 54 -14.50 -9.51 -15.27
C ILE A 54 -14.08 -10.21 -16.56
N LYS A 55 -14.91 -10.19 -17.60
CA LYS A 55 -14.55 -10.78 -18.90
C LYS A 55 -13.28 -10.15 -19.48
N ALA A 56 -13.17 -8.82 -19.41
CA ALA A 56 -11.98 -8.10 -19.85
C ALA A 56 -10.74 -8.50 -19.03
N LEU A 57 -10.85 -8.55 -17.70
CA LEU A 57 -9.76 -8.99 -16.82
C LEU A 57 -9.31 -10.44 -17.10
N LEU A 58 -10.26 -11.36 -17.30
CA LEU A 58 -9.98 -12.74 -17.66
C LEU A 58 -9.28 -12.86 -19.01
N ALA A 59 -9.75 -12.11 -20.02
CA ALA A 59 -9.15 -12.10 -21.35
C ALA A 59 -7.72 -11.54 -21.34
N GLU A 60 -7.48 -10.42 -20.66
CA GLU A 60 -6.16 -9.80 -20.51
C GLU A 60 -5.16 -10.76 -19.85
N ASN A 61 -5.62 -11.48 -18.83
CA ASN A 61 -4.78 -12.39 -18.06
C ASN A 61 -4.74 -13.83 -18.60
N LYS A 62 -5.51 -14.12 -19.68
CA LYS A 62 -5.66 -15.46 -20.28
C LYS A 62 -6.10 -16.52 -19.27
N LEU A 63 -7.07 -16.18 -18.42
CA LEU A 63 -7.61 -17.04 -17.37
C LEU A 63 -9.04 -17.47 -17.70
N THR A 64 -9.47 -18.59 -17.11
CA THR A 64 -10.88 -19.02 -17.14
C THR A 64 -11.60 -18.57 -15.89
N SER A 65 -12.94 -18.53 -15.94
CA SER A 65 -13.78 -18.16 -14.80
C SER A 65 -13.58 -19.09 -13.60
N GLU A 66 -13.36 -20.39 -13.84
CA GLU A 66 -13.13 -21.39 -12.79
C GLU A 66 -11.86 -21.11 -11.99
N ALA A 67 -10.83 -20.56 -12.64
CA ALA A 67 -9.56 -20.25 -12.00
C ALA A 67 -9.67 -19.14 -10.95
N ILE A 68 -10.71 -18.30 -11.03
CA ILE A 68 -10.87 -17.14 -10.17
C ILE A 68 -11.97 -17.29 -9.11
N LEU A 69 -12.82 -18.32 -9.22
CA LEU A 69 -13.89 -18.63 -8.27
C LEU A 69 -13.43 -18.64 -6.80
N PRO A 70 -12.29 -19.25 -6.42
CA PRO A 70 -11.89 -19.36 -5.01
C PRO A 70 -11.53 -18.03 -4.33
N PHE A 71 -11.38 -16.95 -5.12
CA PHE A 71 -11.00 -15.62 -4.62
C PHE A 71 -12.21 -14.71 -4.36
N PHE A 72 -13.43 -15.21 -4.59
CA PHE A 72 -14.65 -14.50 -4.23
C PHE A 72 -15.04 -14.79 -2.78
N HIS A 73 -15.54 -13.76 -2.12
CA HIS A 73 -16.05 -13.79 -0.76
C HIS A 73 -17.35 -12.99 -0.68
N SER A 74 -18.29 -13.46 0.14
CA SER A 74 -19.51 -12.73 0.49
C SER A 74 -19.21 -11.76 1.62
N ILE A 75 -19.64 -10.50 1.48
CA ILE A 75 -19.50 -9.44 2.49
C ILE A 75 -20.78 -8.60 2.55
N ASP A 76 -20.97 -7.79 3.59
CA ASP A 76 -21.98 -6.72 3.67
C ASP A 76 -21.24 -5.45 4.10
N PHE A 77 -20.73 -4.69 3.12
CA PHE A 77 -19.77 -3.64 3.42
C PHE A 77 -20.43 -2.35 3.92
N ASP A 78 -21.69 -2.10 3.53
CA ASP A 78 -22.46 -0.91 3.93
C ASP A 78 -23.62 -1.21 4.90
N GLN A 79 -23.70 -2.45 5.40
CA GLN A 79 -24.65 -2.90 6.42
C GLN A 79 -26.11 -2.76 5.97
N ASP A 80 -26.39 -2.95 4.68
CA ASP A 80 -27.75 -2.92 4.15
C ASP A 80 -28.46 -4.28 4.24
N GLY A 81 -27.74 -5.32 4.70
CA GLY A 81 -28.24 -6.68 4.87
C GLY A 81 -28.23 -7.52 3.59
N LEU A 82 -27.71 -7.00 2.48
CA LEU A 82 -27.49 -7.75 1.25
C LEU A 82 -26.08 -8.32 1.21
N SER A 83 -25.95 -9.54 0.66
CA SER A 83 -24.65 -10.17 0.43
C SER A 83 -24.01 -9.61 -0.84
N ASP A 84 -23.12 -8.65 -0.66
CA ASP A 84 -22.19 -8.15 -1.68
C ASP A 84 -21.09 -9.17 -1.98
N LEU A 85 -20.29 -8.90 -3.02
CA LEU A 85 -19.16 -9.74 -3.41
C LEU A 85 -17.85 -8.97 -3.40
N LEU A 86 -16.87 -9.52 -2.69
CA LEU A 86 -15.47 -9.14 -2.74
C LEU A 86 -14.69 -10.17 -3.55
N PHE A 87 -13.97 -9.71 -4.57
CA PHE A 87 -12.88 -10.44 -5.16
C PHE A 87 -11.57 -9.96 -4.54
N GLN A 88 -10.80 -10.87 -3.94
CA GLN A 88 -9.43 -10.60 -3.53
C GLN A 88 -8.54 -11.76 -3.95
N GLY A 89 -7.71 -11.54 -4.97
CA GLY A 89 -6.89 -12.63 -5.51
C GLY A 89 -5.84 -12.17 -6.50
N LYS A 90 -4.93 -13.11 -6.79
CA LYS A 90 -3.86 -12.92 -7.76
C LYS A 90 -4.33 -13.38 -9.14
N LEU A 91 -4.38 -12.45 -10.09
CA LEU A 91 -4.54 -12.75 -11.51
C LEU A 91 -3.17 -12.66 -12.18
N LYS A 92 -2.61 -13.83 -12.51
CA LYS A 92 -1.25 -13.98 -13.05
C LYS A 92 -0.19 -13.38 -12.11
N ASP A 93 0.28 -12.17 -12.41
CA ASP A 93 1.37 -11.50 -11.69
C ASP A 93 0.90 -10.31 -10.85
N LYS A 94 -0.41 -10.02 -10.83
CA LYS A 94 -1.00 -8.86 -10.16
C LYS A 94 -2.09 -9.29 -9.18
N ASN A 95 -2.11 -8.70 -8.00
CA ASN A 95 -3.23 -8.83 -7.07
C ASN A 95 -4.30 -7.79 -7.41
N TYR A 96 -5.57 -8.13 -7.19
CA TYR A 96 -6.70 -7.23 -7.36
C TYR A 96 -7.63 -7.33 -6.17
N VAL A 97 -8.26 -6.19 -5.87
CA VAL A 97 -9.34 -6.03 -4.90
C VAL A 97 -10.51 -5.39 -5.62
N ILE A 98 -11.61 -6.14 -5.77
CA ILE A 98 -12.79 -5.70 -6.52
C ILE A 98 -14.02 -5.91 -5.66
N ILE A 99 -14.88 -4.89 -5.53
CA ILE A 99 -16.12 -5.00 -4.76
C ILE A 99 -17.31 -4.72 -5.68
N TYR A 100 -18.27 -5.65 -5.65
CA TYR A 100 -19.55 -5.54 -6.32
C TYR A 100 -20.68 -5.41 -5.29
N LYS A 101 -21.44 -4.32 -5.38
CA LYS A 101 -22.64 -4.11 -4.57
C LYS A 101 -23.82 -4.86 -5.16
N LYS A 102 -24.53 -5.65 -4.35
CA LYS A 102 -25.80 -6.28 -4.69
C LYS A 102 -26.93 -5.27 -4.54
N LYS A 103 -27.83 -5.21 -5.51
CA LYS A 103 -29.06 -4.43 -5.47
C LYS A 103 -30.24 -5.28 -5.04
N VAL A 104 -31.32 -4.64 -4.59
CA VAL A 104 -32.57 -5.30 -4.19
C VAL A 104 -33.18 -6.14 -5.32
N ASN A 105 -32.98 -5.73 -6.59
CA ASN A 105 -33.42 -6.49 -7.77
C ASN A 105 -32.51 -7.69 -8.11
N GLY A 106 -31.45 -7.94 -7.34
CA GLY A 106 -30.51 -9.04 -7.52
C GLY A 106 -29.38 -8.75 -8.53
N GLU A 107 -29.32 -7.56 -9.11
CA GLU A 107 -28.21 -7.13 -9.97
C GLU A 107 -26.98 -6.73 -9.15
N PHE A 108 -25.81 -6.82 -9.76
CA PHE A 108 -24.55 -6.39 -9.17
C PHE A 108 -24.03 -5.14 -9.88
N SER A 109 -23.37 -4.26 -9.12
CA SER A 109 -22.70 -3.08 -9.67
C SER A 109 -21.30 -2.97 -9.12
N LEU A 110 -20.33 -2.77 -10.01
CA LEU A 110 -18.95 -2.53 -9.62
C LEU A 110 -18.86 -1.17 -8.89
N ILE A 111 -18.36 -1.19 -7.66
CA ILE A 111 -18.18 0.05 -6.86
C ILE A 111 -16.74 0.31 -6.47
N PHE A 112 -15.86 -0.69 -6.64
CA PHE A 112 -14.47 -0.59 -6.26
C PHE A 112 -13.63 -1.55 -7.10
N ASN A 113 -12.54 -1.06 -7.68
CA ASN A 113 -11.58 -1.86 -8.44
C ASN A 113 -10.20 -1.26 -8.26
N GLN A 114 -9.34 -1.93 -7.51
CA GLN A 114 -7.97 -1.49 -7.26
C GLN A 114 -6.99 -2.65 -7.42
N MET A 115 -5.79 -2.34 -7.94
CA MET A 115 -4.68 -3.29 -7.94
C MET A 115 -4.01 -3.31 -6.56
N GLY A 116 -3.57 -4.48 -6.14
CA GLY A 116 -2.86 -4.69 -4.87
C GLY A 116 -3.53 -5.73 -3.98
N GLU A 117 -3.01 -5.83 -2.77
CA GLU A 117 -3.53 -6.72 -1.72
C GLU A 117 -4.08 -5.92 -0.54
N ILE A 118 -5.17 -6.40 0.07
CA ILE A 118 -5.67 -5.81 1.31
C ILE A 118 -4.70 -6.18 2.44
N LEU A 119 -4.04 -5.16 3.01
CA LEU A 119 -3.23 -5.32 4.20
C LEU A 119 -4.06 -5.09 5.46
N GLN A 120 -4.88 -4.05 5.47
CA GLN A 120 -5.63 -3.64 6.66
C GLN A 120 -7.05 -3.26 6.28
N ALA A 121 -7.89 -3.28 7.31
CA ALA A 121 -9.32 -3.42 7.17
C ALA A 121 -9.95 -3.19 8.54
N ASN A 122 -10.98 -2.35 8.70
CA ASN A 122 -11.83 -2.38 9.90
C ASN A 122 -13.19 -3.04 9.61
N LEU A 123 -13.71 -3.83 10.55
CA LEU A 123 -15.11 -4.26 10.47
C LEU A 123 -16.02 -3.01 10.43
N PRO A 124 -16.93 -2.92 9.44
CA PRO A 124 -17.83 -1.78 9.36
C PRO A 124 -18.87 -1.89 10.47
N ASN A 125 -19.18 -0.77 11.11
CA ASN A 125 -20.31 -0.65 12.02
C ASN A 125 -20.99 0.70 11.82
N ARG A 126 -22.12 0.95 12.49
CA ARG A 126 -22.92 2.18 12.31
C ARG A 126 -22.12 3.49 12.46
N ASN A 127 -21.06 3.48 13.26
CA ASN A 127 -20.24 4.67 13.53
C ASN A 127 -18.86 4.63 12.88
N ASN A 128 -18.55 3.56 12.14
CA ASN A 128 -17.25 3.36 11.53
C ASN A 128 -17.43 2.71 10.14
N PRO A 129 -17.40 3.49 9.06
CA PRO A 129 -17.54 2.95 7.71
C PRO A 129 -16.42 1.94 7.40
N LEU A 130 -16.66 1.06 6.43
CA LEU A 130 -15.61 0.17 5.96
C LEU A 130 -14.42 1.00 5.47
N SER A 131 -13.21 0.67 5.93
CA SER A 131 -11.97 1.16 5.36
C SER A 131 -11.03 0.01 5.07
N ILE A 132 -10.33 0.11 3.94
CA ILE A 132 -9.33 -0.85 3.47
C ILE A 132 -8.03 -0.13 3.16
N THR A 133 -6.92 -0.66 3.64
CA THR A 133 -5.58 -0.27 3.21
C THR A 133 -5.08 -1.30 2.21
N ILE A 134 -4.85 -0.85 0.98
CA ILE A 134 -4.36 -1.68 -0.12
C ILE A 134 -2.90 -1.36 -0.36
N TRP A 135 -2.09 -2.40 -0.51
CA TRP A 135 -0.72 -2.30 -0.98
C TRP A 135 -0.61 -2.80 -2.40
N ASN A 136 -0.32 -1.87 -3.30
CA ASN A 136 0.03 -2.18 -4.66
C ASN A 136 1.56 -2.27 -4.77
N GLN A 137 2.08 -3.49 -4.68
CA GLN A 137 3.51 -3.74 -4.78
C GLN A 137 3.99 -3.51 -6.22
N VAL A 138 5.11 -2.79 -6.35
CA VAL A 138 5.84 -2.65 -7.61
C VAL A 138 6.05 -4.00 -8.29
N CYS A 139 5.59 -4.11 -9.53
CA CYS A 139 6.10 -5.12 -10.47
C CYS A 139 7.19 -4.52 -11.38
N CYS A 140 7.84 -5.34 -12.20
CA CYS A 140 9.11 -5.03 -12.88
C CYS A 140 9.19 -3.67 -13.61
N SER A 141 8.08 -3.11 -14.06
CA SER A 141 7.96 -1.83 -14.78
C SER A 141 7.73 -0.60 -13.90
N PHE A 142 7.35 -0.75 -12.63
CA PHE A 142 7.03 0.35 -11.73
C PHE A 142 8.24 0.74 -10.85
N LYS A 143 8.26 2.01 -10.43
CA LYS A 143 9.33 2.54 -9.57
C LYS A 143 8.92 2.61 -8.10
N VAL A 144 7.62 2.56 -7.81
CA VAL A 144 7.05 2.97 -6.53
C VAL A 144 5.92 2.03 -6.16
N SER A 145 5.93 1.54 -4.93
CA SER A 145 4.80 0.80 -4.37
C SER A 145 3.92 1.81 -3.67
N THR A 146 2.61 1.62 -3.74
CA THR A 146 1.64 2.53 -3.10
C THR A 146 0.88 1.81 -2.00
N LEU A 147 0.75 2.47 -0.84
CA LEU A 147 -0.26 2.18 0.15
C LEU A 147 -1.38 3.19 -0.01
N THR A 148 -2.58 2.73 -0.28
CA THR A 148 -3.77 3.58 -0.37
C THR A 148 -4.79 3.15 0.67
N LYS A 149 -5.28 4.09 1.46
CA LYS A 149 -6.39 3.87 2.38
C LYS A 149 -7.67 4.39 1.77
N TRP A 150 -8.61 3.48 1.55
CA TRP A 150 -9.92 3.77 0.99
C TRP A 150 -10.98 3.65 2.07
N VAL A 151 -11.94 4.59 2.09
CA VAL A 151 -13.07 4.58 3.00
C VAL A 151 -14.37 4.54 2.20
N CYS A 152 -15.27 3.65 2.60
CA CYS A 152 -16.62 3.58 2.06
C CYS A 152 -17.44 4.77 2.57
N MET A 153 -17.91 5.58 1.63
CA MET A 153 -18.74 6.74 1.86
C MET A 153 -20.14 6.47 1.33
N ILE A 154 -21.17 6.90 2.07
CA ILE A 154 -22.56 6.77 1.67
C ILE A 154 -23.15 8.17 1.52
N LYS A 155 -23.56 8.52 0.30
CA LYS A 155 -24.19 9.80 0.00
C LYS A 155 -25.49 9.58 -0.73
N ASN A 156 -26.59 10.08 -0.16
CA ASN A 156 -27.94 9.91 -0.71
C ASN A 156 -28.30 8.44 -1.01
N GLY A 157 -27.87 7.52 -0.14
CA GLY A 157 -28.09 6.07 -0.32
C GLY A 157 -27.22 5.40 -1.39
N VAL A 158 -26.24 6.12 -1.95
CA VAL A 158 -25.27 5.57 -2.90
C VAL A 158 -23.93 5.39 -2.19
N SER A 159 -23.43 4.17 -2.19
CA SER A 159 -22.15 3.80 -1.60
C SER A 159 -21.03 3.90 -2.63
N TYR A 160 -19.91 4.51 -2.27
CA TYR A 160 -18.71 4.65 -3.08
C TYR A 160 -17.46 4.67 -2.20
N PHE A 161 -16.29 4.39 -2.77
CA PHE A 161 -15.03 4.46 -2.03
C PHE A 161 -14.25 5.72 -2.38
N GLU A 162 -13.69 6.36 -1.35
CA GLU A 162 -12.85 7.54 -1.48
C GLU A 162 -11.46 7.25 -0.92
N CYS A 163 -10.40 7.58 -1.68
CA CYS A 163 -9.03 7.49 -1.19
C CYS A 163 -8.78 8.63 -0.19
N GLN A 164 -8.50 8.28 1.06
CA GLN A 164 -8.25 9.26 2.12
C GLN A 164 -6.75 9.49 2.36
N GLU A 165 -5.92 8.49 2.08
CA GLU A 165 -4.47 8.59 2.28
C GLU A 165 -3.73 7.80 1.19
N GLN A 166 -2.71 8.40 0.60
CA GLN A 166 -1.73 7.70 -0.24
C GLN A 166 -0.33 7.81 0.38
N SER A 167 0.38 6.70 0.46
CA SER A 167 1.78 6.65 0.87
C SER A 167 2.60 5.91 -0.16
N LEU A 168 3.79 6.43 -0.49
CA LEU A 168 4.63 5.85 -1.53
C LEU A 168 5.94 5.33 -0.96
N VAL A 169 6.40 4.21 -1.49
CA VAL A 169 7.66 3.55 -1.13
C VAL A 169 8.45 3.31 -2.41
N TYR A 170 9.63 3.91 -2.52
CA TYR A 170 10.44 3.73 -3.72
C TYR A 170 11.02 2.30 -3.77
N ARG A 171 11.09 1.71 -4.97
CA ARG A 171 11.69 0.39 -5.20
C ARG A 171 13.12 0.36 -4.66
N HIS A 172 13.51 -0.73 -3.99
CA HIS A 172 14.82 -0.87 -3.31
C HIS A 172 14.98 -0.09 -1.99
N THR A 173 13.92 0.55 -1.49
CA THR A 173 13.94 1.02 -0.10
C THR A 173 14.12 -0.15 0.85
N ILE A 174 15.13 -0.07 1.72
CA ILE A 174 15.37 -1.03 2.79
C ILE A 174 14.31 -0.80 3.85
N LEU A 175 13.37 -1.74 3.99
CA LEU A 175 12.36 -1.67 5.04
C LEU A 175 12.93 -2.27 6.34
N PRO A 176 12.69 -1.65 7.50
CA PRO A 176 13.11 -2.23 8.77
C PRO A 176 12.30 -3.50 9.05
N ASN A 177 12.89 -4.44 9.77
CA ASN A 177 12.14 -5.59 10.29
C ASN A 177 11.41 -5.15 11.56
N VAL A 178 10.16 -4.74 11.41
CA VAL A 178 9.26 -4.51 12.54
C VAL A 178 8.45 -5.80 12.68
N GLY A 179 8.32 -6.32 13.90
CA GLY A 179 7.47 -7.49 14.13
C GLY A 179 6.00 -7.20 13.83
N ASP A 180 5.11 -8.13 14.19
CA ASP A 180 3.68 -8.12 13.85
C ASP A 180 2.86 -6.91 14.36
N ASN A 181 3.48 -5.91 15.00
CA ASN A 181 2.81 -4.68 15.44
C ASN A 181 3.74 -3.47 15.24
N MET A 182 3.69 -2.89 14.04
CA MET A 182 4.34 -1.61 13.75
C MET A 182 3.59 -0.47 14.46
N LYS A 183 4.25 0.17 15.43
CA LYS A 183 3.73 1.37 16.11
C LYS A 183 4.63 2.56 15.86
N PRO A 184 4.06 3.77 15.67
CA PRO A 184 4.81 5.02 15.75
C PRO A 184 5.69 5.06 17.01
N LEU A 185 6.97 5.40 16.84
CA LEU A 185 7.90 5.64 17.95
C LEU A 185 7.84 7.10 18.40
N HIS A 186 7.88 8.03 17.45
CA HIS A 186 7.92 9.47 17.69
C HIS A 186 7.26 10.23 16.54
N HIS A 187 6.68 11.39 16.84
CA HIS A 187 6.43 12.41 15.83
C HIS A 187 7.71 13.21 15.60
N PHE A 188 7.85 13.87 14.45
CA PHE A 188 8.99 14.74 14.19
C PHE A 188 8.61 15.95 13.32
N THR A 189 9.50 16.94 13.34
CA THR A 189 9.57 18.02 12.35
C THR A 189 10.97 18.08 11.74
N ILE A 190 11.09 18.48 10.48
CA ILE A 190 12.39 18.76 9.84
C ILE A 190 12.95 20.07 10.40
N ASN A 191 14.20 20.05 10.89
CA ASN A 191 14.86 21.20 11.51
C ASN A 191 15.88 21.92 10.59
N ASN A 192 16.19 21.35 9.42
CA ASN A 192 17.12 21.89 8.43
C ASN A 192 16.37 22.48 7.23
N GLU A 193 17.02 23.37 6.47
CA GLU A 193 16.40 24.01 5.30
C GLU A 193 15.88 23.01 4.26
N VAL A 194 16.65 21.92 4.05
CA VAL A 194 16.28 20.80 3.17
C VAL A 194 16.85 19.50 3.71
N ALA A 195 15.98 18.54 3.99
CA ALA A 195 16.36 17.19 4.36
C ALA A 195 16.16 16.20 3.21
N LYS A 196 17.13 15.29 3.02
CA LYS A 196 17.05 14.21 2.02
C LYS A 196 16.42 12.96 2.63
N LEU A 197 15.30 12.51 2.08
CA LEU A 197 14.79 11.17 2.31
C LEU A 197 15.58 10.18 1.46
N ARG A 198 15.90 8.99 1.97
CA ARG A 198 16.78 8.02 1.30
C ARG A 198 16.20 6.61 1.31
N MET A 199 16.58 5.79 0.33
CA MET A 199 16.21 4.37 0.25
C MET A 199 16.91 3.51 1.30
N SER A 200 18.07 3.94 1.79
CA SER A 200 18.89 3.19 2.73
C SER A 200 19.55 4.12 3.75
N PRO A 201 19.88 3.63 4.96
CA PRO A 201 20.49 4.42 6.03
C PRO A 201 22.00 4.61 5.78
N ARG A 202 22.34 5.26 4.67
CA ARG A 202 23.71 5.64 4.32
C ARG A 202 23.72 6.92 3.48
N LEU A 203 24.80 7.67 3.55
CA LEU A 203 25.06 8.78 2.65
C LEU A 203 25.63 8.25 1.34
N ASP A 204 24.84 8.35 0.27
CA ASP A 204 25.23 7.97 -1.08
C ASP A 204 24.57 8.95 -2.03
N ASP A 205 25.35 9.87 -2.58
CA ASP A 205 24.86 10.91 -3.49
C ASP A 205 25.36 10.72 -4.92
N GLU A 206 26.20 9.71 -5.18
CA GLU A 206 26.90 9.53 -6.47
C GLU A 206 26.58 8.22 -7.18
N SER A 207 26.25 7.14 -6.46
CA SER A 207 26.07 5.83 -7.10
C SER A 207 24.87 5.84 -8.04
N THR A 208 25.03 5.32 -9.25
CA THR A 208 23.89 5.16 -10.16
C THR A 208 22.94 4.13 -9.58
N VAL A 209 21.68 4.51 -9.43
CA VAL A 209 20.61 3.57 -9.06
C VAL A 209 19.86 3.21 -10.34
N ASP A 210 19.90 1.93 -10.70
CA ASP A 210 19.27 1.42 -11.93
C ASP A 210 17.76 1.69 -11.98
N GLY A 211 17.28 2.08 -13.16
CA GLY A 211 15.89 2.41 -13.47
C GLY A 211 15.79 3.18 -14.78
N SER A 212 14.58 3.34 -15.34
CA SER A 212 14.36 4.03 -16.62
C SER A 212 14.81 5.49 -16.64
N ASN A 213 15.05 6.09 -15.47
CA ASN A 213 15.75 7.36 -15.31
C ASN A 213 16.92 7.10 -14.36
N ALA A 214 18.16 7.04 -14.83
CA ALA A 214 19.32 6.84 -13.97
C ALA A 214 19.54 8.09 -13.09
N TRP A 215 19.26 7.99 -11.79
CA TRP A 215 19.55 9.04 -10.81
C TRP A 215 20.80 8.68 -10.03
N LYS A 216 21.57 9.68 -9.64
CA LYS A 216 22.71 9.51 -8.74
C LYS A 216 22.26 9.45 -7.29
N GLY A 217 22.91 8.60 -6.50
CA GLY A 217 22.72 8.46 -5.08
C GLY A 217 21.45 7.74 -4.67
N ASN A 218 21.29 7.53 -3.36
CA ASN A 218 20.17 6.83 -2.75
C ASN A 218 19.04 7.76 -2.24
N HIS A 219 19.07 9.04 -2.56
CA HIS A 219 18.04 9.99 -2.14
C HIS A 219 16.77 9.86 -3.00
N ILE A 220 15.61 9.90 -2.35
CA ILE A 220 14.28 9.73 -2.93
C ILE A 220 13.62 11.09 -3.20
N SER A 221 13.69 11.98 -2.22
CA SER A 221 13.00 13.28 -2.20
C SER A 221 13.68 14.26 -1.26
N TYR A 222 13.37 15.54 -1.44
CA TYR A 222 13.88 16.65 -0.64
C TYR A 222 12.73 17.35 0.08
N HIS A 223 12.78 17.37 1.40
CA HIS A 223 11.73 17.89 2.26
C HIS A 223 12.14 19.21 2.91
N PRO A 224 11.27 20.22 2.94
CA PRO A 224 11.58 21.53 3.50
C PRO A 224 11.59 21.50 5.03
N PHE A 225 12.20 22.55 5.61
CA PHE A 225 12.05 22.89 7.03
C PHE A 225 10.57 22.87 7.46
N GLY A 226 10.30 22.35 8.65
CA GLY A 226 8.97 22.29 9.23
C GLY A 226 8.11 21.11 8.75
N ALA A 227 8.51 20.38 7.70
CA ALA A 227 7.78 19.20 7.27
C ALA A 227 7.66 18.17 8.41
N THR A 228 6.48 17.59 8.57
CA THR A 228 6.14 16.73 9.71
C THR A 228 6.04 15.26 9.32
N GLY A 229 6.17 14.37 10.28
CA GLY A 229 5.85 12.97 10.06
C GLY A 229 5.97 12.12 11.31
N VAL A 230 6.11 10.81 11.07
CA VAL A 230 6.18 9.78 12.09
C VAL A 230 7.41 8.91 11.88
N VAL A 231 8.12 8.63 12.97
CA VAL A 231 9.22 7.66 13.04
C VAL A 231 8.66 6.28 13.38
N TYR A 232 9.08 5.23 12.67
CA TYR A 232 8.70 3.84 12.95
C TYR A 232 9.85 2.96 13.39
N SER A 233 11.08 3.31 13.03
CA SER A 233 12.27 2.55 13.41
C SER A 233 13.50 3.46 13.44
N SER A 234 14.54 3.00 14.13
CA SER A 234 15.83 3.66 14.16
C SER A 234 16.95 2.64 14.04
N LEU A 235 18.01 3.01 13.33
CA LEU A 235 19.22 2.22 13.19
C LEU A 235 20.43 3.12 13.45
N LYS A 236 21.44 2.59 14.13
CA LYS A 236 22.75 3.25 14.22
C LYS A 236 23.71 2.59 13.25
N ASP A 237 24.40 3.39 12.46
CA ASP A 237 25.46 2.88 11.60
C ASP A 237 26.79 2.71 12.36
N LYS A 238 27.82 2.26 11.63
CA LYS A 238 29.16 2.01 12.17
C LYS A 238 29.83 3.27 12.75
N ASP A 239 29.42 4.46 12.30
CA ASP A 239 29.97 5.75 12.70
C ASP A 239 29.13 6.36 13.85
N ASN A 240 28.23 5.55 14.45
CA ASN A 240 27.30 5.92 15.53
C ASN A 240 26.29 7.00 15.12
N VAL A 241 26.13 7.24 13.82
CA VAL A 241 25.08 8.11 13.29
C VAL A 241 23.74 7.40 13.40
N THR A 242 22.74 8.12 13.89
CA THR A 242 21.37 7.57 13.99
C THR A 242 20.58 7.91 12.72
N TRP A 243 20.00 6.87 12.14
CA TRP A 243 19.10 6.93 11.01
C TRP A 243 17.70 6.55 11.46
N TYR A 244 16.69 7.28 10.99
CA TYR A 244 15.29 7.01 11.30
C TYR A 244 14.56 6.56 10.04
N PHE A 245 13.80 5.48 10.14
CA PHE A 245 12.82 5.11 9.13
C PHE A 245 11.51 5.82 9.44
N ILE A 246 11.02 6.61 8.48
CA ILE A 246 9.92 7.55 8.68
C ILE A 246 8.82 7.38 7.64
N LYS A 247 7.59 7.79 7.98
CA LYS A 247 6.58 8.32 7.05
C LYS A 247 6.63 9.83 7.18
N ILE A 248 6.94 10.54 6.09
CA ILE A 248 6.94 12.00 6.05
C ILE A 248 5.76 12.50 5.23
N ASN A 249 5.01 13.44 5.80
CA ASN A 249 3.86 14.05 5.13
C ASN A 249 4.37 15.03 4.06
N THR A 250 3.69 15.05 2.93
CA THR A 250 3.95 15.91 1.78
C THR A 250 2.62 16.23 1.11
N GLY A 251 2.63 17.09 0.10
CA GLY A 251 1.44 17.55 -0.58
C GLY A 251 1.47 19.06 -0.69
N LYS A 252 0.29 19.69 -0.60
CA LYS A 252 0.16 21.14 -0.72
C LYS A 252 0.87 21.90 0.39
N GLU A 253 0.80 21.40 1.63
CA GLU A 253 1.38 22.07 2.80
C GLU A 253 2.92 22.01 2.81
N PHE A 254 3.48 20.87 2.38
CA PHE A 254 4.92 20.64 2.38
C PHE A 254 5.40 20.10 1.03
N PRO A 255 5.37 20.93 -0.04
CA PRO A 255 5.76 20.48 -1.37
C PRO A 255 7.24 20.09 -1.38
N THR A 256 7.52 18.93 -1.98
CA THR A 256 8.88 18.48 -2.23
C THR A 256 9.57 19.36 -3.28
N LYS A 257 10.83 19.75 -3.01
CA LYS A 257 11.64 20.58 -3.92
C LYS A 257 12.05 19.83 -5.19
N SER A 258 12.23 18.51 -5.08
CA SER A 258 12.34 17.55 -6.18
C SER A 258 12.04 16.15 -5.63
N ASP A 259 11.46 15.29 -6.46
CA ASP A 259 11.20 13.90 -6.08
C ASP A 259 11.33 12.93 -7.27
N ARG A 260 11.68 11.69 -6.94
CA ARG A 260 11.64 10.58 -7.92
C ARG A 260 10.21 10.15 -8.27
N PHE A 261 9.20 10.68 -7.57
CA PHE A 261 7.80 10.26 -7.63
C PHE A 261 6.91 11.12 -8.55
N LYS A 262 7.13 12.45 -8.68
CA LYS A 262 6.38 13.28 -9.66
C LYS A 262 6.71 12.96 -11.11
N VAL A 263 7.83 12.27 -11.35
CA VAL A 263 8.30 11.92 -12.71
C VAL A 263 7.68 10.60 -13.20
N SER A 264 6.80 9.96 -12.42
CA SER A 264 6.21 8.67 -12.79
C SER A 264 4.69 8.68 -12.98
N ASP A 265 3.99 9.82 -12.80
CA ASP A 265 2.51 9.90 -12.87
C ASP A 265 1.79 8.89 -11.92
N GLU A 266 2.47 8.47 -10.85
CA GLU A 266 1.99 7.45 -9.89
C GLU A 266 1.35 8.06 -8.64
N ILE A 267 1.29 9.40 -8.57
CA ILE A 267 0.60 10.12 -7.51
C ILE A 267 -0.79 10.41 -8.05
N ASP A 268 -1.81 9.79 -7.48
CA ASP A 268 -3.21 10.07 -7.82
C ASP A 268 -3.54 11.53 -7.41
N ASP A 269 -4.65 12.10 -7.91
CA ASP A 269 -5.10 13.45 -7.52
C ASP A 269 -5.51 13.49 -6.03
N CYS A 270 -4.52 13.50 -5.15
CA CYS A 270 -4.65 13.56 -3.71
C CYS A 270 -3.95 14.84 -3.21
N SER A 271 -4.68 15.62 -2.40
CA SER A 271 -4.16 16.88 -1.85
C SER A 271 -2.93 16.66 -0.96
N ASP A 272 -2.91 15.50 -0.28
CA ASP A 272 -1.94 15.11 0.72
C ASP A 272 -1.54 13.66 0.52
N TYR A 273 -0.24 13.43 0.45
CA TYR A 273 0.36 12.10 0.32
C TYR A 273 1.60 12.03 1.21
N SER A 274 2.22 10.86 1.30
CA SER A 274 3.39 10.68 2.16
C SER A 274 4.42 9.78 1.52
N TYR A 275 5.66 9.90 2.00
CA TYR A 275 6.75 9.06 1.56
C TYR A 275 7.32 8.27 2.73
N TYR A 276 7.69 7.02 2.46
CA TYR A 276 8.49 6.21 3.37
C TYR A 276 9.96 6.21 2.96
N GLY A 277 10.85 6.25 3.95
CA GLY A 277 12.28 6.11 3.73
C GLY A 277 13.11 6.40 4.97
N TRP A 278 14.42 6.43 4.78
CA TRP A 278 15.40 6.72 5.81
C TRP A 278 15.81 8.20 5.79
N ILE A 279 15.98 8.77 6.96
CA ILE A 279 16.49 10.13 7.14
C ILE A 279 17.58 10.15 8.20
N HIS A 280 18.57 11.01 7.99
CA HIS A 280 19.65 11.21 8.95
C HIS A 280 19.13 11.99 10.17
N GLY A 281 19.43 11.51 11.37
CA GLY A 281 18.85 12.01 12.63
C GLY A 281 19.05 13.50 12.89
N ASP A 282 20.20 14.05 12.50
CA ASP A 282 20.47 15.48 12.64
C ASP A 282 19.50 16.41 11.90
N ASN A 283 18.72 15.88 10.94
CA ASN A 283 17.67 16.64 10.25
C ASN A 283 16.35 16.71 11.00
N LEU A 284 16.22 16.02 12.14
CA LEU A 284 14.96 15.87 12.84
C LEU A 284 14.98 16.58 14.19
N ASN A 285 13.88 17.28 14.48
CA ASN A 285 13.47 17.57 15.84
C ASN A 285 12.40 16.54 16.25
N LEU A 286 12.76 15.62 17.15
CA LEU A 286 11.88 14.56 17.63
C LEU A 286 10.94 15.09 18.71
N ILE A 287 9.66 14.80 18.55
CA ILE A 287 8.60 15.12 19.50
C ILE A 287 8.25 13.83 20.23
N LYS A 288 8.41 13.83 21.56
CA LYS A 288 8.00 12.69 22.39
C LYS A 288 6.49 12.44 22.23
N PRO A 289 6.05 11.18 22.15
CA PRO A 289 4.64 10.84 22.08
C PRO A 289 3.87 11.33 23.30
#